data_AF-A0AAV9KJI7-F1
#
_entry.id   AF-A0AAV9KJI7-F1
#
_cell.length_a   1.000
_cell.length_b   1.000
_cell.length_c   1.000
_cell.angle_alpha   90.00
_cell.angle_beta   90.00
_cell.angle_gamma   90.00
#
_symmetry.space_group_name_H-M   'P 1'
#
loop_
_entity.id
_entity.type
_entity.pdbx_description
1 polymer ?
#
loop_
_entity_poly.entity_id
_entity_poly.type
_entity_poly.pdbx_seq_one_letter_code
_entity_poly.pdbx_strand_id
1 'polypeptide(L)'
;MATTPNSRKSFIDSSIKLARQLGFHGLDLSWIFPESASDMANLGILLNEWRITINTEAKNFGEAPLLFTATVSGSPRVNDSIYPIQSLTRNLDWINLLEYGFYEPNWSPLETNSHAQLFDPVKQVSGSDGINQCIHEGVPPQKIVFGIPFFGYAWRLNNTNIHGLRDPAMGKSDVYDNPWMRYDQIRDFIVQHCATTVYNATIVGDYCYSENTWISYDDIESVRTKVSYIKSRELLGYYAFDISGDTNWNSLLSQAASQDLERNQRNKMGSRNKAGKSGENSNLQVFSFDEMKEATNNFSFENKLGEGGYGPVYEGKLKNGEKIAVKRLSETSSQGLEEFENEVILTAKLQHINLVKVVGFCIENEEKMLIYEYMPNKSLDYYIYNQVRRLVLNWEKRVQIIEGIIQGLLYLQEYSRLTIIHRDIKASNILLDLQMKPKISDFGMTRMFKEDEVEANTSRIVGTKGYIPPEYAIEGRYSTKSDVFSFGVLLLQIISGKKNTCLYGPDDNLNLLEYAFEMWKDGKGMEFMDQSLDDTTHSCKLLKCMQIALLCLQKDPLDRPTMLEISSMFKNIENLVMNSPKRPAFSTRQDEDQVGNNIPNGELDIDNATITQLVAR
;
A
#
# COMPACT_ATOMS: atom_id res chain seq x y z
N MET A 1 -11.70 -46.30 3.74
CA MET A 1 -12.82 -45.56 3.09
C MET A 1 -13.05 -46.01 1.64
N ALA A 2 -12.05 -45.94 0.76
CA ALA A 2 -12.22 -46.21 -0.67
C ALA A 2 -12.19 -47.71 -1.06
N THR A 3 -11.77 -48.58 -0.15
CA THR A 3 -11.33 -49.96 -0.42
C THR A 3 -12.43 -50.88 -0.96
N THR A 4 -13.69 -50.73 -0.52
CA THR A 4 -14.79 -51.61 -0.96
C THR A 4 -15.96 -50.81 -1.56
N PRO A 5 -16.71 -51.38 -2.51
CA PRO A 5 -17.89 -50.70 -3.09
C PRO A 5 -18.91 -50.25 -2.04
N ASN A 6 -19.18 -51.09 -1.02
CA ASN A 6 -20.12 -50.74 0.06
C ASN A 6 -19.64 -49.55 0.89
N SER A 7 -18.34 -49.52 1.24
CA SER A 7 -17.77 -48.39 1.98
C SER A 7 -17.79 -47.09 1.16
N ARG A 8 -17.52 -47.17 -0.16
CA ARG A 8 -17.58 -46.00 -1.05
C ARG A 8 -19.01 -45.48 -1.16
N LYS A 9 -19.98 -46.37 -1.44
CA LYS A 9 -21.39 -46.00 -1.51
C LYS A 9 -21.88 -45.34 -0.23
N SER A 10 -21.57 -45.94 0.92
CA SER A 10 -21.95 -45.38 2.22
C SER A 10 -21.35 -43.99 2.46
N PHE A 11 -20.08 -43.78 2.09
CA PHE A 11 -19.44 -42.47 2.16
C PHE A 11 -20.06 -41.45 1.19
N ILE A 12 -20.28 -41.83 -0.07
CA ILE A 12 -20.88 -40.96 -1.09
C ILE A 12 -22.28 -40.50 -0.64
N ASP A 13 -23.13 -41.46 -0.28
CA ASP A 13 -24.53 -41.18 0.10
C ASP A 13 -24.58 -40.30 1.36
N SER A 14 -23.73 -40.57 2.36
CA SER A 14 -23.69 -39.78 3.60
C SER A 14 -23.09 -38.38 3.40
N SER A 15 -22.04 -38.23 2.59
CA SER A 15 -21.40 -36.94 2.34
C SER A 15 -22.30 -35.99 1.55
N ILE A 16 -22.98 -36.47 0.50
CA ILE A 16 -23.95 -35.68 -0.27
C ILE A 16 -25.11 -35.25 0.63
N LYS A 17 -25.66 -36.19 1.41
CA LYS A 17 -26.75 -35.89 2.34
C LYS A 17 -26.35 -34.83 3.36
N LEU A 18 -25.19 -34.98 3.98
CA LEU A 18 -24.70 -34.03 4.98
C LEU A 18 -24.49 -32.63 4.37
N ALA A 19 -23.86 -32.56 3.20
CA ALA A 19 -23.62 -31.30 2.51
C ALA A 19 -24.93 -30.57 2.18
N ARG A 20 -25.93 -31.29 1.65
CA ARG A 20 -27.26 -30.71 1.39
C ARG A 20 -27.96 -30.27 2.68
N GLN A 21 -27.94 -31.09 3.72
CA GLN A 21 -28.61 -30.80 4.99
C GLN A 21 -28.05 -29.57 5.71
N LEU A 22 -26.74 -29.36 5.63
CA LEU A 22 -26.05 -28.24 6.27
C LEU A 22 -25.86 -27.03 5.35
N GLY A 23 -26.31 -27.11 4.09
CA GLY A 23 -26.15 -26.04 3.11
C GLY A 23 -24.71 -25.81 2.66
N PHE A 24 -23.85 -26.84 2.70
CA PHE A 24 -22.51 -26.75 2.15
C PHE A 24 -22.52 -26.77 0.63
N HIS A 25 -21.60 -26.00 0.02
CA HIS A 25 -21.46 -25.90 -1.43
C HIS A 25 -20.78 -27.14 -2.07
N GLY A 26 -20.13 -27.99 -1.26
CA GLY A 26 -19.32 -29.08 -1.77
C GLY A 26 -18.62 -29.92 -0.72
N LEU A 27 -17.73 -30.78 -1.20
CA LEU A 27 -16.86 -31.65 -0.43
C LEU A 27 -15.41 -31.47 -0.88
N ASP A 28 -14.51 -31.16 0.05
CA ASP A 28 -13.06 -31.27 -0.16
C ASP A 28 -12.53 -32.54 0.50
N LEU A 29 -11.82 -33.37 -0.26
CA LEU A 29 -11.06 -34.48 0.30
C LEU A 29 -9.65 -33.98 0.64
N SER A 30 -9.45 -33.58 1.88
CA SER A 30 -8.15 -33.07 2.34
C SER A 30 -7.19 -34.20 2.74
N TRP A 31 -5.88 -33.95 2.64
CA TRP A 31 -4.81 -34.87 3.08
C TRP A 31 -4.79 -36.23 2.35
N ILE A 32 -5.03 -36.22 1.05
CA ILE A 32 -4.89 -37.45 0.26
C ILE A 32 -3.42 -37.64 -0.09
N PHE A 33 -2.73 -38.59 0.53
CA PHE A 33 -1.37 -38.97 0.16
C PHE A 33 -1.32 -40.38 -0.44
N PRO A 34 -0.47 -40.64 -1.45
CA PRO A 34 -0.31 -41.97 -2.01
C PRO A 34 0.43 -42.90 -1.03
N GLU A 35 -0.26 -43.90 -0.49
CA GLU A 35 0.36 -44.97 0.30
C GLU A 35 0.71 -46.19 -0.56
N SER A 36 -0.15 -46.50 -1.54
CA SER A 36 0.07 -47.59 -2.49
C SER A 36 -0.66 -47.36 -3.82
N ALA A 37 -0.20 -48.05 -4.87
CA ALA A 37 -0.89 -48.04 -6.18
C ALA A 37 -2.34 -48.57 -6.09
N SER A 38 -2.61 -49.50 -5.18
CA SER A 38 -3.96 -50.04 -4.94
C SER A 38 -4.89 -48.98 -4.36
N ASP A 39 -4.40 -48.18 -3.41
CA ASP A 39 -5.18 -47.09 -2.82
C ASP A 39 -5.47 -45.98 -3.83
N MET A 40 -4.51 -45.67 -4.71
CA MET A 40 -4.70 -44.72 -5.80
C MET A 40 -5.70 -45.21 -6.85
N ALA A 41 -5.71 -46.50 -7.16
CA ALA A 41 -6.74 -47.09 -8.02
C ALA A 41 -8.13 -47.00 -7.37
N ASN A 42 -8.25 -47.34 -6.09
CA ASN A 42 -9.50 -47.25 -5.33
C ASN A 42 -10.01 -45.81 -5.18
N LEU A 43 -9.10 -44.84 -4.97
CA LEU A 43 -9.41 -43.43 -4.99
C LEU A 43 -9.98 -43.03 -6.36
N GLY A 44 -9.34 -43.45 -7.45
CA GLY A 44 -9.83 -43.20 -8.80
C GLY A 44 -11.27 -43.68 -8.99
N ILE A 45 -11.62 -44.85 -8.46
CA ILE A 45 -12.99 -45.39 -8.51
C ILE A 45 -13.95 -44.56 -7.66
N LEU A 46 -13.57 -44.21 -6.43
CA LEU A 46 -14.36 -43.37 -5.54
C LEU A 46 -14.73 -42.04 -6.19
N LEU A 47 -13.76 -41.37 -6.83
CA LEU A 47 -14.00 -40.08 -7.48
C LEU A 47 -15.03 -40.18 -8.62
N ASN A 48 -14.96 -41.25 -9.41
CA ASN A 48 -15.92 -41.53 -10.47
C ASN A 48 -17.33 -41.77 -9.93
N GLU A 49 -17.45 -42.66 -8.94
CA GLU A 49 -18.73 -43.02 -8.33
C GLU A 49 -19.39 -41.80 -7.67
N TRP A 50 -18.60 -40.97 -6.96
CA TRP A 50 -19.11 -39.75 -6.32
C TRP A 50 -19.63 -38.75 -7.37
N ARG A 51 -18.85 -38.47 -8.42
CA ARG A 51 -19.25 -37.52 -9.47
C ARG A 51 -20.50 -37.98 -10.23
N ILE A 52 -20.63 -39.27 -10.52
CA ILE A 52 -21.84 -39.83 -11.15
C ILE A 52 -23.05 -39.64 -10.23
N THR A 53 -22.88 -39.93 -8.93
CA THR A 53 -23.97 -39.87 -7.95
C THR A 53 -24.47 -38.45 -7.77
N ILE A 54 -23.59 -37.46 -7.58
CA ILE A 54 -24.01 -36.06 -7.41
C ILE A 54 -24.68 -35.48 -8.66
N ASN A 55 -24.20 -35.83 -9.86
CA ASN A 55 -24.82 -35.36 -11.10
C ASN A 55 -26.22 -35.95 -11.29
N THR A 56 -26.42 -37.19 -10.86
CA THR A 56 -27.73 -37.85 -10.88
C THR A 56 -28.67 -37.24 -9.86
N GLU A 57 -28.19 -37.00 -8.64
CA GLU A 57 -28.92 -36.34 -7.56
C GLU A 57 -29.37 -34.93 -7.98
N ALA A 58 -28.44 -34.09 -8.44
CA ALA A 58 -28.70 -32.73 -8.91
C ALA A 58 -29.77 -32.68 -10.00
N LYS A 59 -29.69 -33.61 -10.97
CA LYS A 59 -30.69 -33.72 -12.04
C LYS A 59 -32.08 -34.11 -11.52
N ASN A 60 -32.16 -34.98 -10.52
CA ASN A 60 -33.43 -35.47 -9.98
C ASN A 60 -34.14 -34.40 -9.12
N PHE A 61 -33.39 -33.58 -8.40
CA PHE A 61 -33.94 -32.55 -7.52
C PHE A 61 -34.00 -31.15 -8.15
N GLY A 62 -33.43 -30.98 -9.36
CA GLY A 62 -33.37 -29.67 -10.03
C GLY A 62 -32.39 -28.70 -9.36
N GLU A 63 -31.38 -29.23 -8.66
CA GLU A 63 -30.36 -28.45 -7.96
C GLU A 63 -29.05 -28.40 -8.76
N ALA A 64 -28.16 -27.46 -8.43
CA ALA A 64 -26.79 -27.49 -8.94
C ALA A 64 -26.01 -28.65 -8.30
N PRO A 65 -25.12 -29.34 -9.04
CA PRO A 65 -24.25 -30.36 -8.45
C PRO A 65 -23.30 -29.72 -7.44
N LEU A 66 -23.07 -30.41 -6.31
CA LEU A 66 -22.11 -30.01 -5.29
C LEU A 66 -20.68 -29.99 -5.86
N LEU A 67 -19.88 -29.02 -5.42
CA LEU A 67 -18.45 -28.93 -5.73
C LEU A 67 -17.71 -30.13 -5.13
N PHE A 68 -16.70 -30.61 -5.84
CA PHE A 68 -15.87 -31.73 -5.41
C PHE A 68 -14.41 -31.45 -5.70
N THR A 69 -13.64 -31.30 -4.63
CA THR A 69 -12.23 -30.90 -4.67
C THR A 69 -11.40 -31.87 -3.84
N ALA A 70 -10.08 -31.83 -4.03
CA ALA A 70 -9.18 -32.61 -3.20
C ALA A 70 -7.87 -31.87 -2.97
N THR A 71 -7.34 -31.96 -1.75
CA THR A 71 -6.00 -31.50 -1.43
C THR A 71 -5.01 -32.65 -1.60
N VAL A 72 -4.05 -32.47 -2.51
CA VAL A 72 -3.02 -33.46 -2.87
C VAL A 72 -1.63 -32.87 -2.60
N SER A 73 -0.60 -33.71 -2.53
CA SER A 73 0.78 -33.25 -2.33
C SER A 73 1.25 -32.32 -3.46
N GLY A 74 2.24 -31.46 -3.17
CA GLY A 74 2.84 -30.57 -4.16
C GLY A 74 3.40 -31.29 -5.41
N SER A 75 3.74 -32.58 -5.31
CA SER A 75 4.05 -33.41 -6.47
C SER A 75 2.96 -34.46 -6.74
N PRO A 76 2.60 -34.76 -8.00
CA PRO A 76 1.72 -35.87 -8.32
C PRO A 76 2.38 -37.24 -8.08
N ARG A 77 3.70 -37.27 -7.91
CA ARG A 77 4.48 -38.47 -7.57
C ARG A 77 4.98 -38.34 -6.15
N VAL A 78 4.57 -39.26 -5.29
CA VAL A 78 5.06 -39.34 -3.91
C VAL A 78 5.59 -40.74 -3.72
N ASN A 79 6.88 -40.84 -3.38
CA ASN A 79 7.61 -42.11 -3.37
C ASN A 79 7.46 -42.84 -4.73
N ASP A 80 7.16 -44.13 -4.71
CA ASP A 80 6.95 -44.96 -5.91
C ASP A 80 5.50 -44.95 -6.43
N SER A 81 4.65 -44.07 -5.90
CA SER A 81 3.21 -44.01 -6.24
C SER A 81 2.85 -42.70 -6.93
N ILE A 82 1.83 -42.77 -7.80
CA ILE A 82 1.31 -41.63 -8.56
C ILE A 82 -0.21 -41.55 -8.36
N TYR A 83 -0.74 -40.34 -8.27
CA TYR A 83 -2.19 -40.14 -8.23
C TYR A 83 -2.87 -40.62 -9.52
N PRO A 84 -4.17 -40.99 -9.45
CA PRO A 84 -4.95 -41.34 -10.63
C PRO A 84 -5.31 -40.09 -11.45
N ILE A 85 -4.33 -39.50 -12.15
CA ILE A 85 -4.44 -38.19 -12.81
C ILE A 85 -5.68 -38.05 -13.69
N GLN A 86 -5.96 -39.04 -14.55
CA GLN A 86 -7.15 -39.02 -15.41
C GLN A 86 -8.46 -38.98 -14.61
N SER A 87 -8.52 -39.64 -13.45
CA SER A 87 -9.70 -39.62 -12.60
C SER A 87 -9.82 -38.29 -11.84
N LEU A 88 -8.71 -37.74 -11.34
CA LEU A 88 -8.70 -36.41 -10.73
C LEU A 88 -9.21 -35.36 -11.72
N THR A 89 -8.63 -35.32 -12.92
CA THR A 89 -8.97 -34.30 -13.93
C THR A 89 -10.38 -34.47 -14.48
N ARG A 90 -10.91 -35.70 -14.55
CA ARG A 90 -12.29 -35.93 -14.99
C ARG A 90 -13.33 -35.57 -13.94
N ASN A 91 -13.07 -35.91 -12.68
CA ASN A 91 -14.12 -35.92 -11.66
C ASN A 91 -14.04 -34.81 -10.63
N LEU A 92 -12.88 -34.19 -10.42
CA LEU A 92 -12.78 -33.04 -9.52
C LEU A 92 -13.01 -31.75 -10.28
N ASP A 93 -13.63 -30.77 -9.61
CA ASP A 93 -13.72 -29.42 -10.12
C ASP A 93 -12.31 -28.81 -10.19
N TRP A 94 -11.51 -28.99 -9.13
CA TRP A 94 -10.08 -28.69 -9.09
C TRP A 94 -9.35 -29.50 -8.00
N ILE A 95 -8.02 -29.45 -8.04
CA ILE A 95 -7.13 -29.93 -6.97
C ILE A 95 -6.49 -28.74 -6.27
N ASN A 96 -6.33 -28.86 -4.95
CA ASN A 96 -5.55 -27.96 -4.12
C ASN A 96 -4.16 -28.60 -3.95
N LEU A 97 -3.11 -27.96 -4.47
CA LEU A 97 -1.73 -28.43 -4.31
C LEU A 97 -1.14 -27.93 -3.00
N LEU A 98 -0.64 -28.85 -2.19
CA LEU A 98 0.06 -28.56 -0.95
C LEU A 98 1.51 -28.11 -1.25
N GLU A 99 1.68 -26.82 -1.53
CA GLU A 99 2.95 -26.21 -1.95
C GLU A 99 3.72 -25.59 -0.78
N TYR A 100 3.63 -26.24 0.38
CA TYR A 100 4.26 -25.86 1.63
C TYR A 100 4.49 -27.09 2.51
N GLY A 101 5.34 -26.95 3.52
CA GLY A 101 5.80 -28.07 4.35
C GLY A 101 6.89 -28.92 3.69
N PHE A 102 7.62 -28.39 2.70
CA PHE A 102 8.71 -29.11 2.05
C PHE A 102 9.83 -29.48 3.03
N TYR A 103 10.12 -28.57 3.96
CA TYR A 103 11.10 -28.76 5.02
C TYR A 103 10.50 -28.32 6.36
N GLU A 104 10.65 -29.16 7.38
CA GLU A 104 10.25 -28.92 8.77
C GLU A 104 11.39 -29.40 9.67
N PRO A 105 11.70 -28.73 10.80
CA PRO A 105 12.80 -29.12 11.68
C PRO A 105 12.70 -30.54 12.27
N ASN A 106 11.51 -31.14 12.34
CA ASN A 106 11.35 -32.50 12.86
C ASN A 106 11.92 -33.58 11.92
N TRP A 107 11.82 -33.41 10.60
CA TRP A 107 12.36 -34.34 9.60
C TRP A 107 13.53 -33.76 8.79
N SER A 108 13.78 -32.45 8.88
CA SER A 108 14.94 -31.75 8.31
C SER A 108 15.71 -30.98 9.39
N PRO A 109 16.31 -31.66 10.39
CA PRO A 109 16.86 -30.99 11.57
C PRO A 109 18.24 -30.35 11.34
N LEU A 110 18.99 -30.81 10.34
CA LEU A 110 20.43 -30.52 10.22
C LEU A 110 20.74 -29.20 9.51
N GLU A 111 19.78 -28.61 8.81
CA GLU A 111 19.93 -27.36 8.06
C GLU A 111 18.68 -26.49 8.17
N THR A 112 18.84 -25.17 8.21
CA THR A 112 17.74 -24.22 8.01
C THR A 112 17.22 -24.35 6.59
N ASN A 113 15.91 -24.27 6.36
CA ASN A 113 15.40 -24.38 5.00
C ASN A 113 14.03 -23.71 4.84
N SER A 114 13.66 -23.41 3.60
CA SER A 114 12.38 -22.77 3.32
C SER A 114 11.27 -23.80 3.18
N HIS A 115 10.27 -23.72 4.06
CA HIS A 115 9.18 -24.70 4.03
C HIS A 115 8.22 -24.53 2.83
N ALA A 116 8.28 -23.42 2.11
CA ALA A 116 7.29 -23.05 1.10
C ALA A 116 7.88 -22.37 -0.14
N GLN A 117 9.17 -22.58 -0.43
CA GLN A 117 9.85 -21.98 -1.58
C GLN A 117 9.11 -22.17 -2.92
N LEU A 118 8.98 -21.10 -3.70
CA LEU A 118 8.41 -21.16 -5.05
C LEU A 118 9.38 -21.78 -6.04
N PHE A 119 10.69 -21.49 -5.90
CA PHE A 119 11.74 -21.99 -6.75
C PHE A 119 12.83 -22.67 -5.92
N ASP A 120 13.43 -23.74 -6.44
CA ASP A 120 14.60 -24.36 -5.85
C ASP A 120 15.64 -24.74 -6.91
N PRO A 121 16.67 -23.91 -7.13
CA PRO A 121 17.67 -24.19 -8.14
C PRO A 121 18.61 -25.35 -7.80
N VAL A 122 18.51 -25.94 -6.59
CA VAL A 122 19.45 -26.96 -6.10
C VAL A 122 18.79 -28.32 -5.94
N LYS A 123 17.70 -28.42 -5.17
CA LYS A 123 17.07 -29.72 -4.85
C LYS A 123 15.84 -30.02 -5.70
N GLN A 124 15.34 -29.07 -6.49
CA GLN A 124 14.12 -29.20 -7.32
C GLN A 124 12.88 -29.64 -6.52
N VAL A 125 12.79 -29.22 -5.25
CA VAL A 125 11.62 -29.42 -4.40
C VAL A 125 11.00 -28.05 -4.16
N SER A 126 10.12 -27.60 -5.05
CA SER A 126 9.52 -26.27 -4.97
C SER A 126 8.12 -26.22 -5.54
N GLY A 127 7.39 -25.14 -5.24
CA GLY A 127 6.07 -24.91 -5.80
C GLY A 127 6.04 -24.89 -7.32
N SER A 128 7.08 -24.35 -7.95
CA SER A 128 7.19 -24.33 -9.42
C SER A 128 7.39 -25.71 -10.01
N ASP A 129 8.18 -26.56 -9.36
CA ASP A 129 8.43 -27.94 -9.79
C ASP A 129 7.17 -28.80 -9.67
N GLY A 130 6.45 -28.65 -8.55
CA GLY A 130 5.16 -29.30 -8.32
C GLY A 130 4.14 -29.02 -9.41
N ILE A 131 3.90 -27.73 -9.70
CA ILE A 131 3.04 -27.29 -10.81
C ILE A 131 3.51 -27.85 -12.16
N ASN A 132 4.80 -27.73 -12.47
CA ASN A 132 5.36 -28.21 -13.74
C ASN A 132 5.10 -29.70 -13.92
N GLN A 133 5.28 -30.48 -12.85
CA GLN A 133 5.06 -31.91 -12.87
C GLN A 133 3.58 -32.29 -13.00
N CYS A 134 2.68 -31.62 -12.27
CA CYS A 134 1.23 -31.82 -12.43
C CYS A 134 0.78 -31.57 -13.88
N ILE A 135 1.25 -30.48 -14.50
CA ILE A 135 0.94 -30.16 -15.89
C ILE A 135 1.52 -31.21 -16.84
N HIS A 136 2.77 -31.63 -16.60
CA HIS A 136 3.43 -32.67 -17.41
C HIS A 136 2.69 -34.01 -17.37
N GLU A 137 2.16 -34.40 -16.21
CA GLU A 137 1.37 -35.62 -16.02
C GLU A 137 -0.06 -35.50 -16.57
N GLY A 138 -0.48 -34.31 -17.01
CA GLY A 138 -1.74 -34.08 -17.72
C GLY A 138 -2.84 -33.41 -16.91
N VAL A 139 -2.53 -32.78 -15.77
CA VAL A 139 -3.49 -31.92 -15.06
C VAL A 139 -3.59 -30.57 -15.77
N PRO A 140 -4.78 -30.13 -16.23
CA PRO A 140 -4.94 -28.81 -16.82
C PRO A 140 -4.60 -27.71 -15.81
N PRO A 141 -3.87 -26.63 -16.20
CA PRO A 141 -3.59 -25.49 -15.32
C PRO A 141 -4.84 -24.93 -14.64
N GLN A 142 -5.95 -24.84 -15.36
CA GLN A 142 -7.23 -24.30 -14.87
C GLN A 142 -7.96 -25.23 -13.89
N LYS A 143 -7.36 -26.37 -13.52
CA LYS A 143 -7.82 -27.26 -12.45
C LYS A 143 -6.87 -27.30 -11.25
N ILE A 144 -5.83 -26.46 -11.23
CA ILE A 144 -4.83 -26.41 -10.17
C ILE A 144 -5.04 -25.16 -9.33
N VAL A 145 -5.16 -25.33 -8.02
CA VAL A 145 -5.19 -24.25 -7.03
C VAL A 145 -3.94 -24.38 -6.15
N PHE A 146 -3.13 -23.34 -6.09
CA PHE A 146 -1.86 -23.33 -5.36
C PHE A 146 -2.04 -23.05 -3.87
N GLY A 147 -1.41 -23.82 -2.99
CA GLY A 147 -1.45 -23.58 -1.54
C GLY A 147 -0.42 -22.56 -1.08
N ILE A 148 -0.84 -21.53 -0.35
CA ILE A 148 0.04 -20.53 0.29
C ILE A 148 -0.08 -20.66 1.81
N PRO A 149 1.02 -20.88 2.55
CA PRO A 149 0.97 -20.98 4.01
C PRO A 149 1.01 -19.59 4.66
N PHE A 150 0.11 -19.33 5.62
CA PHE A 150 0.17 -18.16 6.50
C PHE A 150 0.73 -18.55 7.87
N PHE A 151 1.77 -19.37 7.83
CA PHE A 151 2.50 -19.90 8.97
C PHE A 151 3.94 -20.16 8.55
N GLY A 152 4.79 -20.48 9.52
CA GLY A 152 6.20 -20.79 9.31
C GLY A 152 6.70 -21.89 10.23
N TYR A 153 7.99 -22.18 10.13
CA TYR A 153 8.68 -23.15 11.00
C TYR A 153 9.95 -22.58 11.61
N ALA A 154 10.20 -22.92 12.88
CA ALA A 154 11.35 -22.43 13.64
C ALA A 154 12.43 -23.50 13.85
N TRP A 155 13.64 -23.22 13.40
CA TRP A 155 14.87 -23.98 13.62
C TRP A 155 15.73 -23.34 14.72
N ARG A 156 16.52 -24.18 15.38
CA ARG A 156 17.64 -23.76 16.22
C ARG A 156 18.91 -23.70 15.38
N LEU A 157 19.58 -22.56 15.36
CA LEU A 157 20.89 -22.41 14.72
C LEU A 157 21.96 -23.16 15.49
N ASN A 158 22.86 -23.84 14.77
CA ASN A 158 24.05 -24.47 15.36
C ASN A 158 25.09 -23.40 15.77
N ASN A 159 25.20 -22.32 15.01
CA ASN A 159 26.06 -21.17 15.28
C ASN A 159 25.31 -19.88 14.98
N THR A 160 25.20 -18.98 15.97
CA THR A 160 24.42 -17.74 15.84
C THR A 160 25.00 -16.75 14.81
N ASN A 161 26.26 -16.91 14.41
CA ASN A 161 26.88 -16.11 13.35
C ASN A 161 26.63 -16.68 11.94
N ILE A 162 25.96 -17.83 11.83
CA ILE A 162 25.70 -18.54 10.56
C ILE A 162 24.19 -18.78 10.48
N HIS A 163 23.50 -17.95 9.70
CA HIS A 163 22.04 -17.77 9.78
C HIS A 163 21.38 -17.63 8.38
N GLY A 164 22.07 -18.06 7.34
CA GLY A 164 21.56 -18.12 5.98
C GLY A 164 20.59 -19.27 5.75
N LEU A 165 20.06 -19.34 4.54
CA LEU A 165 19.29 -20.48 4.04
C LEU A 165 20.24 -21.67 3.82
N ARG A 166 19.87 -22.86 4.32
CA ARG A 166 20.66 -24.12 4.26
C ARG A 166 21.94 -24.10 5.06
N ASP A 167 21.98 -23.26 6.07
CA ASP A 167 23.06 -23.25 7.03
C ASP A 167 22.81 -24.27 8.15
N PRO A 168 23.87 -24.72 8.85
CA PRO A 168 23.75 -25.77 9.87
C PRO A 168 22.77 -25.42 11.01
N ALA A 169 21.85 -26.34 11.28
CA ALA A 169 20.84 -26.24 12.34
C ALA A 169 20.89 -27.44 13.30
N MET A 170 20.20 -27.31 14.45
CA MET A 170 20.12 -28.31 15.52
C MET A 170 18.66 -28.71 15.80
N GLY A 171 17.86 -28.90 14.75
CA GLY A 171 16.46 -29.24 14.86
C GLY A 171 15.58 -28.04 15.19
N LYS A 172 14.48 -28.29 15.90
CA LYS A 172 13.48 -27.26 16.24
C LYS A 172 14.04 -26.24 17.23
N SER A 173 13.55 -25.01 17.17
CA SER A 173 13.87 -23.96 18.16
C SER A 173 13.50 -24.40 19.58
N ASP A 174 14.29 -23.99 20.57
CA ASP A 174 13.98 -24.21 22.00
C ASP A 174 12.92 -23.23 22.53
N VAL A 175 12.59 -22.19 21.76
CA VAL A 175 11.69 -21.10 22.18
C VAL A 175 10.22 -21.56 22.17
N TYR A 176 9.88 -22.56 21.35
CA TYR A 176 8.51 -23.01 21.15
C TYR A 176 8.41 -24.54 21.20
N ASP A 177 7.39 -25.05 21.91
CA ASP A 177 7.13 -26.50 22.00
C ASP A 177 6.80 -27.11 20.63
N ASN A 178 6.03 -26.36 19.83
CA ASN A 178 5.69 -26.70 18.45
C ASN A 178 6.58 -25.88 17.49
N PRO A 179 7.32 -26.52 16.56
CA PRO A 179 8.09 -25.78 15.57
C PRO A 179 7.22 -24.99 14.60
N TRP A 180 5.95 -25.36 14.45
CA TRP A 180 4.97 -24.64 13.62
C TRP A 180 4.53 -23.35 14.31
N MET A 181 4.68 -22.24 13.60
CA MET A 181 4.36 -20.90 14.11
C MET A 181 3.35 -20.20 13.21
N ARG A 182 2.27 -19.69 13.80
CA ARG A 182 1.33 -18.84 13.07
C ARG A 182 1.96 -17.51 12.69
N TYR A 183 1.44 -16.87 11.66
CA TYR A 183 1.98 -15.60 11.18
C TYR A 183 2.04 -14.50 12.25
N ASP A 184 1.00 -14.32 13.07
CA ASP A 184 0.98 -13.38 14.20
C ASP A 184 2.14 -13.63 15.18
N GLN A 185 2.40 -14.89 15.53
CA GLN A 185 3.49 -15.27 16.43
C GLN A 185 4.87 -14.96 15.84
N ILE A 186 5.02 -15.11 14.51
CA ILE A 186 6.26 -14.78 13.80
C ILE A 186 6.48 -13.26 13.81
N ARG A 187 5.41 -12.48 13.59
CA ARG A 187 5.46 -11.01 13.69
C ARG A 187 5.81 -10.54 15.10
N ASP A 188 5.22 -11.14 16.12
CA ASP A 188 5.54 -10.86 17.52
C ASP A 188 7.00 -11.17 17.82
N PHE A 189 7.53 -12.31 17.35
CA PHE A 189 8.94 -12.66 17.50
C PHE A 189 9.85 -11.60 16.87
N ILE A 190 9.54 -11.14 15.65
CA ILE A 190 10.33 -10.12 14.96
C ILE A 190 10.42 -8.82 15.78
N VAL A 191 9.29 -8.38 16.35
CA VAL A 191 9.24 -7.14 17.15
C VAL A 191 9.93 -7.33 18.50
N GLN A 192 9.60 -8.39 19.23
CA GLN A 192 10.07 -8.62 20.60
C GLN A 192 11.58 -8.88 20.66
N HIS A 193 12.12 -9.58 19.67
CA HIS A 193 13.53 -9.97 19.63
C HIS A 193 14.38 -9.13 18.67
N CYS A 194 13.80 -8.05 18.11
CA CYS A 194 14.43 -7.23 17.07
C CYS A 194 15.06 -8.09 15.96
N ALA A 195 14.34 -9.13 15.52
CA ALA A 195 14.87 -10.12 14.60
C ALA A 195 15.20 -9.50 13.24
N THR A 196 16.28 -9.97 12.61
CA THR A 196 16.59 -9.59 11.23
C THR A 196 15.71 -10.38 10.29
N THR A 197 15.01 -9.70 9.38
CA THR A 197 14.18 -10.31 8.34
C THR A 197 14.90 -10.29 7.00
N VAL A 198 14.75 -11.36 6.22
CA VAL A 198 15.39 -11.53 4.91
C VAL A 198 14.38 -12.09 3.92
N TYR A 199 14.13 -11.33 2.86
CA TYR A 199 13.44 -11.82 1.66
C TYR A 199 14.46 -12.42 0.69
N ASN A 200 14.29 -13.70 0.34
CA ASN A 200 15.15 -14.37 -0.61
C ASN A 200 14.47 -14.48 -1.98
N ALA A 201 14.83 -13.57 -2.89
CA ALA A 201 14.27 -13.51 -4.25
C ALA A 201 14.57 -14.76 -5.11
N THR A 202 15.62 -15.53 -4.78
CA THR A 202 16.00 -16.72 -5.56
C THR A 202 14.98 -17.84 -5.37
N ILE A 203 14.52 -18.03 -4.13
CA ILE A 203 13.55 -19.07 -3.79
C ILE A 203 12.12 -18.54 -3.66
N VAL A 204 11.97 -17.20 -3.60
CA VAL A 204 10.72 -16.48 -3.31
C VAL A 204 10.12 -17.00 -1.99
N GLY A 205 10.79 -16.69 -0.90
CA GLY A 205 10.36 -16.99 0.45
C GLY A 205 11.13 -16.13 1.46
N ASP A 206 10.60 -16.07 2.67
CA ASP A 206 11.15 -15.24 3.74
C ASP A 206 11.72 -16.09 4.86
N TYR A 207 12.67 -15.50 5.58
CA TYR A 207 13.05 -15.98 6.89
C TYR A 207 13.44 -14.82 7.81
N CYS A 208 13.32 -15.04 9.12
CA CYS A 208 13.87 -14.13 10.12
C CYS A 208 14.72 -14.89 11.12
N TYR A 209 15.62 -14.18 11.80
CA TYR A 209 16.45 -14.78 12.83
C TYR A 209 16.80 -13.78 13.93
N SER A 210 16.89 -14.29 15.14
CA SER A 210 17.43 -13.58 16.30
C SER A 210 18.03 -14.62 17.25
N GLU A 211 19.16 -14.27 17.86
CA GLU A 211 19.92 -15.16 18.75
C GLU A 211 20.21 -16.53 18.11
N ASN A 212 19.66 -17.61 18.65
CA ASN A 212 19.79 -18.97 18.13
C ASN A 212 18.55 -19.47 17.38
N THR A 213 17.56 -18.61 17.12
CA THR A 213 16.30 -19.00 16.48
C THR A 213 16.24 -18.45 15.06
N TRP A 214 15.87 -19.31 14.12
CA TRP A 214 15.70 -19.01 12.71
C TRP A 214 14.33 -19.50 12.26
N ILE A 215 13.54 -18.66 11.60
CA ILE A 215 12.14 -18.96 11.27
C ILE A 215 11.96 -18.75 9.77
N SER A 216 11.54 -19.79 9.03
CA SER A 216 11.09 -19.63 7.64
C SER A 216 9.58 -19.38 7.61
N TYR A 217 9.15 -18.45 6.77
CA TYR A 217 7.75 -18.11 6.56
C TYR A 217 7.56 -17.41 5.20
N ASP A 218 6.32 -17.05 4.86
CA ASP A 218 6.03 -16.11 3.78
C ASP A 218 5.56 -14.77 4.35
N ASP A 219 6.16 -13.67 3.91
CA ASP A 219 5.72 -12.29 4.17
C ASP A 219 5.03 -11.70 2.91
N ILE A 220 4.64 -10.44 3.00
CA ILE A 220 3.85 -9.72 1.98
C ILE A 220 4.45 -9.85 0.56
N GLU A 221 5.77 -9.74 0.41
CA GLU A 221 6.42 -9.73 -0.90
C GLU A 221 6.48 -11.12 -1.56
N SER A 222 6.78 -12.17 -0.79
CA SER A 222 6.76 -13.55 -1.30
C SER A 222 5.34 -13.99 -1.66
N VAL A 223 4.33 -13.64 -0.85
CA VAL A 223 2.92 -13.91 -1.19
C VAL A 223 2.51 -13.21 -2.49
N ARG A 224 2.83 -11.92 -2.68
CA ARG A 224 2.53 -11.20 -3.93
C ARG A 224 3.20 -11.84 -5.15
N THR A 225 4.46 -12.22 -4.99
CA THR A 225 5.24 -12.85 -6.07
C THR A 225 4.66 -14.22 -6.44
N LYS A 226 4.26 -15.02 -5.44
CA LYS A 226 3.58 -16.31 -5.66
C LYS A 226 2.24 -16.14 -6.37
N VAL A 227 1.41 -15.18 -5.94
CA VAL A 227 0.13 -14.87 -6.62
C VAL A 227 0.34 -14.40 -8.06
N SER A 228 1.37 -13.59 -8.31
CA SER A 228 1.74 -13.18 -9.67
C SER A 228 2.18 -14.37 -10.52
N TYR A 229 2.97 -15.28 -9.96
CA TYR A 229 3.39 -16.51 -10.63
C TYR A 229 2.20 -17.40 -10.97
N ILE A 230 1.30 -17.66 -10.02
CA ILE A 230 0.09 -18.48 -10.20
C ILE A 230 -0.74 -17.98 -11.38
N LYS A 231 -0.87 -16.67 -11.54
CA LYS A 231 -1.53 -16.07 -12.71
C LYS A 231 -0.75 -16.22 -14.01
N SER A 232 0.56 -16.01 -13.98
CA SER A 232 1.42 -16.17 -15.17
C SER A 232 1.38 -17.60 -15.73
N ARG A 233 1.06 -18.57 -14.86
CA ARG A 233 0.91 -19.99 -15.19
C ARG A 233 -0.53 -20.39 -15.54
N GLU A 234 -1.45 -19.43 -15.58
CA GLU A 234 -2.87 -19.63 -15.88
C GLU A 234 -3.54 -20.69 -14.96
N LEU A 235 -3.12 -20.74 -13.70
CA LEU A 235 -3.73 -21.63 -12.72
C LEU A 235 -5.12 -21.14 -12.33
N LEU A 236 -5.95 -22.03 -11.76
CA LEU A 236 -7.31 -21.67 -11.34
C LEU A 236 -7.32 -20.60 -10.24
N GLY A 237 -6.34 -20.67 -9.34
CA GLY A 237 -6.21 -19.71 -8.24
C GLY A 237 -5.27 -20.22 -7.16
N TYR A 238 -5.50 -19.75 -5.93
CA TYR A 238 -4.76 -20.18 -4.76
C TYR A 238 -5.69 -20.28 -3.55
N TYR A 239 -5.26 -21.03 -2.53
CA TYR A 239 -5.88 -21.02 -1.21
C TYR A 239 -4.83 -20.67 -0.15
N ALA A 240 -5.24 -19.99 0.90
CA ALA A 240 -4.38 -19.70 2.04
C ALA A 240 -4.66 -20.71 3.16
N PHE A 241 -3.62 -21.27 3.77
CA PHE A 241 -3.74 -22.19 4.89
C PHE A 241 -3.24 -21.56 6.19
N ASP A 242 -4.04 -21.75 7.24
CA ASP A 242 -3.95 -21.11 8.54
C ASP A 242 -4.00 -19.58 8.53
N ILE A 243 -5.13 -19.03 8.10
CA ILE A 243 -5.41 -17.59 8.17
C ILE A 243 -5.64 -17.09 9.60
N SER A 244 -5.61 -17.96 10.62
CA SER A 244 -5.95 -17.58 12.00
C SER A 244 -4.92 -16.65 12.65
N GLY A 245 -3.68 -16.64 12.14
CA GLY A 245 -2.64 -15.66 12.50
C GLY A 245 -2.67 -14.36 11.67
N ASP A 246 -3.60 -14.23 10.72
CA ASP A 246 -3.77 -13.07 9.83
C ASP A 246 -4.88 -12.14 10.38
N THR A 247 -4.82 -11.77 11.66
CA THR A 247 -5.95 -11.15 12.41
C THR A 247 -5.90 -9.63 12.53
N ASN A 248 -4.77 -9.00 12.20
CA ASN A 248 -4.62 -7.54 12.23
C ASN A 248 -4.76 -6.96 10.81
N TRP A 249 -5.86 -6.21 10.58
CA TRP A 249 -6.25 -5.60 9.29
C TRP A 249 -5.21 -4.65 8.65
N ASN A 250 -4.10 -4.38 9.34
CA ASN A 250 -3.00 -3.51 8.93
C ASN A 250 -1.80 -4.23 8.28
N SER A 251 -1.80 -5.58 8.23
CA SER A 251 -0.69 -6.39 7.66
C SER A 251 -1.20 -7.74 7.14
N LEU A 252 -2.15 -7.72 6.20
CA LEU A 252 -2.78 -8.95 5.78
C LEU A 252 -2.04 -9.62 4.61
N LEU A 253 -1.54 -10.82 4.83
CA LEU A 253 -1.13 -11.71 3.73
C LEU A 253 -2.34 -11.96 2.82
N SER A 254 -3.56 -11.99 3.36
CA SER A 254 -4.80 -12.04 2.58
C SER A 254 -5.07 -10.79 1.73
N GLN A 255 -4.68 -9.58 2.18
CA GLN A 255 -4.75 -8.37 1.34
C GLN A 255 -3.71 -8.40 0.23
N ALA A 256 -2.47 -8.80 0.56
CA ALA A 256 -1.41 -8.97 -0.42
C ALA A 256 -1.81 -9.96 -1.53
N ALA A 257 -2.52 -11.02 -1.15
CA ALA A 257 -3.02 -12.02 -2.09
C ALA A 257 -4.22 -11.52 -2.92
N SER A 258 -5.13 -10.72 -2.33
CA SER A 258 -6.38 -10.27 -2.97
C SER A 258 -6.27 -9.02 -3.83
N GLN A 259 -5.35 -8.08 -3.53
CA GLN A 259 -5.17 -6.83 -4.29
C GLN A 259 -4.82 -7.06 -5.78
N ASP A 260 -4.38 -8.27 -6.10
CA ASP A 260 -4.01 -8.66 -7.44
C ASP A 260 -5.24 -9.18 -8.24
N LEU A 261 -6.36 -9.57 -7.60
CA LEU A 261 -7.61 -9.98 -8.28
C LEU A 261 -8.33 -8.79 -8.94
N GLU A 262 -8.22 -7.58 -8.37
CA GLU A 262 -8.81 -6.36 -8.95
C GLU A 262 -8.01 -5.77 -10.13
N ARG A 263 -6.72 -6.11 -10.23
CA ARG A 263 -5.83 -5.72 -11.33
C ARG A 263 -6.29 -6.28 -12.70
N ASN A 264 -6.95 -7.44 -12.73
CA ASN A 264 -7.26 -8.14 -13.99
C ASN A 264 -8.69 -7.97 -14.53
N GLN A 265 -9.66 -7.47 -13.75
CA GLN A 265 -10.92 -6.99 -14.36
C GLN A 265 -10.67 -5.73 -15.22
N ARG A 266 -9.64 -4.94 -14.90
CA ARG A 266 -9.18 -3.81 -15.72
C ARG A 266 -8.34 -4.26 -16.93
N ASN A 267 -7.49 -5.29 -16.80
CA ASN A 267 -6.71 -5.83 -17.92
C ASN A 267 -7.52 -6.65 -18.94
N LYS A 268 -8.64 -7.29 -18.55
CA LYS A 268 -9.55 -7.92 -19.52
C LYS A 268 -10.36 -6.92 -20.36
N MET A 269 -10.48 -5.67 -19.92
CA MET A 269 -10.93 -4.56 -20.77
C MET A 269 -9.82 -4.04 -21.72
N GLY A 270 -8.55 -4.28 -21.41
CA GLY A 270 -7.40 -3.86 -22.24
C GLY A 270 -7.00 -4.84 -23.37
N SER A 271 -7.34 -6.14 -23.27
CA SER A 271 -6.86 -7.17 -24.22
C SER A 271 -7.85 -7.54 -25.33
N ARG A 272 -8.98 -6.82 -25.47
CA ARG A 272 -9.97 -7.08 -26.54
C ARG A 272 -10.06 -6.00 -27.62
N ASN A 273 -9.00 -5.20 -27.82
CA ASN A 273 -8.88 -4.27 -28.93
C ASN A 273 -7.60 -4.49 -29.75
N LYS A 274 -7.45 -5.67 -30.35
CA LYS A 274 -6.89 -5.76 -31.70
C LYS A 274 -8.06 -5.87 -32.66
N ALA A 275 -8.20 -4.84 -33.49
CA ALA A 275 -9.26 -4.58 -34.48
C ALA A 275 -10.59 -4.04 -33.92
N GLY A 276 -10.78 -2.71 -34.01
CA GLY A 276 -12.11 -2.07 -34.09
C GLY A 276 -12.43 -0.99 -33.05
N LYS A 277 -12.29 0.28 -33.46
CA LYS A 277 -13.03 1.51 -33.05
C LYS A 277 -13.39 1.73 -31.55
N SER A 278 -12.63 2.67 -30.95
CA SER A 278 -13.05 3.82 -30.09
C SER A 278 -14.21 3.74 -29.09
N GLY A 279 -13.90 4.18 -27.85
CA GLY A 279 -14.79 4.83 -26.85
C GLY A 279 -14.02 5.07 -25.53
N GLU A 280 -13.29 6.20 -25.36
CA GLU A 280 -13.66 7.45 -24.65
C GLU A 280 -13.92 7.23 -23.13
N ASN A 281 -13.09 7.66 -22.17
CA ASN A 281 -12.58 9.02 -21.88
C ASN A 281 -11.28 8.99 -21.01
N SER A 282 -10.10 9.08 -21.63
CA SER A 282 -8.93 9.66 -20.97
C SER A 282 -8.08 10.39 -22.02
N ASN A 283 -7.87 11.70 -21.82
CA ASN A 283 -7.08 12.56 -22.72
C ASN A 283 -5.56 12.32 -22.62
N LEU A 284 -5.13 11.18 -22.06
CA LEU A 284 -3.72 10.87 -21.83
C LEU A 284 -3.11 10.27 -23.09
N GLN A 285 -2.04 10.87 -23.57
CA GLN A 285 -1.28 10.36 -24.70
C GLN A 285 -0.29 9.29 -24.23
N VAL A 286 -0.19 8.18 -24.97
CA VAL A 286 0.86 7.19 -24.76
C VAL A 286 2.03 7.56 -25.66
N PHE A 287 3.18 7.83 -25.08
CA PHE A 287 4.41 8.15 -25.78
C PHE A 287 5.35 6.95 -25.81
N SER A 288 6.11 6.80 -26.89
CA SER A 288 7.19 5.81 -26.98
C SER A 288 8.47 6.30 -26.31
N PHE A 289 9.35 5.36 -25.94
CA PHE A 289 10.66 5.68 -25.38
C PHE A 289 11.49 6.52 -26.35
N ASP A 290 11.46 6.18 -27.64
CA ASP A 290 12.22 6.90 -28.67
C ASP A 290 11.74 8.34 -28.85
N GLU A 291 10.43 8.58 -28.75
CA GLU A 291 9.88 9.95 -28.78
C GLU A 291 10.34 10.76 -27.56
N MET A 292 10.35 10.17 -26.37
CA MET A 292 10.82 10.87 -25.15
C MET A 292 12.33 11.09 -25.19
N LYS A 293 13.08 10.13 -25.70
CA LYS A 293 14.52 10.24 -25.92
C LYS A 293 14.83 11.36 -26.93
N GLU A 294 14.12 11.43 -28.04
CA GLU A 294 14.26 12.52 -29.03
C GLU A 294 13.89 13.88 -28.40
N ALA A 295 12.72 13.96 -27.76
CA ALA A 295 12.19 15.19 -27.18
C ALA A 295 13.11 15.79 -26.09
N THR A 296 13.79 14.94 -25.32
CA THR A 296 14.69 15.35 -24.23
C THR A 296 16.17 15.46 -24.65
N ASN A 297 16.48 15.30 -25.94
CA ASN A 297 17.85 15.21 -26.46
C ASN A 297 18.68 14.14 -25.72
N ASN A 298 18.19 12.90 -25.76
CA ASN A 298 18.75 11.74 -25.09
C ASN A 298 18.92 11.93 -23.57
N PHE A 299 17.91 12.51 -22.91
CA PHE A 299 17.95 12.83 -21.47
C PHE A 299 19.20 13.64 -21.08
N SER A 300 19.58 14.61 -21.92
CA SER A 300 20.76 15.44 -21.71
C SER A 300 20.72 16.12 -20.35
N PHE A 301 21.88 16.17 -19.68
CA PHE A 301 22.03 16.88 -18.42
C PHE A 301 21.68 18.37 -18.55
N GLU A 302 21.89 18.98 -19.72
CA GLU A 302 21.53 20.38 -19.99
C GLU A 302 20.01 20.63 -19.92
N ASN A 303 19.21 19.59 -20.19
CA ASN A 303 17.76 19.65 -20.12
C ASN A 303 17.22 19.26 -18.74
N LYS A 304 18.08 18.93 -17.78
CA LYS A 304 17.63 18.51 -16.45
C LYS A 304 17.05 19.70 -15.68
N LEU A 305 15.76 19.63 -15.36
CA LEU A 305 15.04 20.64 -14.59
C LEU A 305 15.23 20.49 -13.09
N GLY A 306 15.38 19.25 -12.63
CA GLY A 306 15.57 18.90 -11.22
C GLY A 306 15.65 17.40 -11.01
N GLU A 307 15.89 16.99 -9.77
CA GLU A 307 15.89 15.60 -9.32
C GLU A 307 15.36 15.55 -7.89
N GLY A 308 14.33 14.75 -7.67
CA GLY A 308 13.77 14.48 -6.35
C GLY A 308 14.00 13.02 -5.94
N GLY A 309 13.34 12.58 -4.88
CA GLY A 309 13.40 11.17 -4.43
C GLY A 309 12.85 10.14 -5.44
N TYR A 310 12.32 10.61 -6.58
CA TYR A 310 11.59 9.83 -7.57
C TYR A 310 12.27 9.78 -8.93
N GLY A 311 13.46 10.35 -9.02
CA GLY A 311 14.25 10.40 -10.25
C GLY A 311 14.29 11.78 -10.90
N PRO A 312 15.06 11.89 -11.99
CA PRO A 312 15.29 13.15 -12.69
C PRO A 312 14.08 13.59 -13.53
N VAL A 313 13.90 14.91 -13.60
CA VAL A 313 12.92 15.57 -14.48
C VAL A 313 13.66 16.36 -15.55
N TYR A 314 13.26 16.19 -16.81
CA TYR A 314 13.88 16.83 -17.97
C TYR A 314 12.89 17.75 -18.71
N GLU A 315 13.37 18.86 -19.23
CA GLU A 315 12.69 19.65 -20.25
C GLU A 315 12.73 18.87 -21.56
N GLY A 316 11.57 18.75 -22.20
CA GLY A 316 11.45 18.15 -23.52
C GLY A 316 10.68 19.05 -24.47
N LYS A 317 10.88 18.82 -25.77
CA LYS A 317 10.11 19.47 -26.83
C LYS A 317 9.56 18.42 -27.78
N LEU A 318 8.23 18.31 -27.84
CA LEU A 318 7.54 17.40 -28.77
C LEU A 318 7.70 17.87 -30.22
N LYS A 319 7.45 16.99 -31.19
CA LYS A 319 7.56 17.27 -32.64
C LYS A 319 6.64 18.41 -33.10
N ASN A 320 5.50 18.58 -32.44
CA ASN A 320 4.56 19.68 -32.67
C ASN A 320 5.06 21.04 -32.12
N GLY A 321 6.22 21.06 -31.44
CA GLY A 321 6.83 22.24 -30.83
C GLY A 321 6.42 22.52 -29.39
N GLU A 322 5.51 21.71 -28.82
CA GLU A 322 5.04 21.83 -27.44
C GLU A 322 6.14 21.49 -26.44
N LYS A 323 6.32 22.34 -25.43
CA LYS A 323 7.24 22.09 -24.32
C LYS A 323 6.59 21.20 -23.27
N ILE A 324 7.32 20.21 -22.80
CA ILE A 324 6.89 19.24 -21.80
C ILE A 324 7.94 19.09 -20.70
N ALA A 325 7.52 18.55 -19.56
CA ALA A 325 8.42 18.06 -18.52
C ALA A 325 8.31 16.53 -18.43
N VAL A 326 9.44 15.83 -18.53
CA VAL A 326 9.51 14.36 -18.51
C VAL A 326 10.14 13.91 -17.19
N LYS A 327 9.33 13.37 -16.28
CA LYS A 327 9.78 12.74 -15.03
C LYS A 327 10.11 11.29 -15.32
N ARG A 328 11.39 10.93 -15.28
CA ARG A 328 11.86 9.55 -15.47
C ARG A 328 12.04 8.90 -14.10
N LEU A 329 11.36 7.79 -13.88
CA LEU A 329 11.37 7.12 -12.59
C LEU A 329 12.64 6.26 -12.44
N SER A 330 13.26 6.30 -11.27
CA SER A 330 14.47 5.49 -11.01
C SER A 330 14.12 4.00 -10.81
N GLU A 331 14.93 3.10 -11.35
CA GLU A 331 14.77 1.63 -11.24
C GLU A 331 14.86 1.09 -9.80
N THR A 332 15.40 1.85 -8.86
CA THR A 332 15.87 1.34 -7.57
C THR A 332 14.86 1.38 -6.41
N SER A 333 13.59 1.76 -6.62
CA SER A 333 12.61 1.80 -5.52
C SER A 333 11.26 1.18 -5.88
N SER A 334 10.81 0.23 -5.07
CA SER A 334 9.45 -0.33 -5.09
C SER A 334 8.38 0.76 -4.88
N GLN A 335 8.76 1.86 -4.22
CA GLN A 335 7.94 3.06 -4.03
C GLN A 335 7.63 3.80 -5.35
N GLY A 336 8.57 3.85 -6.30
CA GLY A 336 8.38 4.60 -7.55
C GLY A 336 7.27 4.07 -8.46
N LEU A 337 6.94 2.77 -8.38
CA LEU A 337 5.89 2.16 -9.19
C LEU A 337 4.48 2.45 -8.67
N GLU A 338 4.24 2.35 -7.36
CA GLU A 338 2.95 2.69 -6.75
C GLU A 338 2.62 4.18 -6.99
N GLU A 339 3.63 5.04 -6.86
CA GLU A 339 3.48 6.47 -7.10
C GLU A 339 3.21 6.79 -8.57
N PHE A 340 3.88 6.10 -9.51
CA PHE A 340 3.58 6.18 -10.94
C PHE A 340 2.13 5.82 -11.25
N GLU A 341 1.68 4.64 -10.79
CA GLU A 341 0.32 4.17 -11.00
C GLU A 341 -0.69 5.17 -10.40
N ASN A 342 -0.44 5.70 -9.20
CA ASN A 342 -1.26 6.75 -8.59
C ASN A 342 -1.35 8.00 -9.46
N GLU A 343 -0.22 8.54 -9.93
CA GLU A 343 -0.21 9.74 -10.77
C GLU A 343 -0.94 9.53 -12.10
N VAL A 344 -0.76 8.38 -12.76
CA VAL A 344 -1.50 8.05 -14.00
C VAL A 344 -3.00 7.95 -13.73
N ILE A 345 -3.41 7.24 -12.66
CA ILE A 345 -4.83 7.04 -12.31
C ILE A 345 -5.50 8.37 -11.95
N LEU A 346 -4.83 9.21 -11.17
CA LEU A 346 -5.38 10.48 -10.71
C LEU A 346 -5.51 11.49 -11.84
N THR A 347 -4.60 11.48 -12.82
CA THR A 347 -4.71 12.43 -13.94
C THR A 347 -5.89 12.15 -14.86
N ALA A 348 -6.35 10.90 -14.94
CA ALA A 348 -7.60 10.60 -15.63
C ALA A 348 -8.84 11.21 -14.94
N LYS A 349 -8.73 11.57 -13.66
CA LYS A 349 -9.84 12.02 -12.81
C LYS A 349 -9.77 13.49 -12.41
N LEU A 350 -8.57 14.07 -12.37
CA LEU A 350 -8.33 15.42 -11.87
C LEU A 350 -8.03 16.40 -12.99
N GLN A 351 -8.86 17.43 -13.10
CA GLN A 351 -8.68 18.53 -14.04
C GLN A 351 -9.08 19.83 -13.36
N HIS A 352 -8.10 20.67 -13.07
CA HIS A 352 -8.33 21.97 -12.45
C HIS A 352 -7.18 22.93 -12.78
N ILE A 353 -7.48 24.23 -12.88
CA ILE A 353 -6.50 25.25 -13.29
C ILE A 353 -5.31 25.38 -12.33
N ASN A 354 -5.48 24.98 -11.07
CA ASN A 354 -4.46 25.00 -10.02
C ASN A 354 -3.85 23.63 -9.72
N LEU A 355 -4.00 22.65 -10.61
CA LEU A 355 -3.27 21.37 -10.55
C LEU A 355 -2.44 21.21 -11.82
N VAL A 356 -1.26 20.61 -11.70
CA VAL A 356 -0.40 20.35 -12.86
C VAL A 356 -1.02 19.24 -13.71
N LYS A 357 -1.13 19.49 -15.01
CA LYS A 357 -1.68 18.56 -15.98
C LYS A 357 -0.63 17.53 -16.40
N VAL A 358 -0.94 16.24 -16.26
CA VAL A 358 -0.23 15.18 -16.98
C VAL A 358 -0.78 15.12 -18.40
N VAL A 359 0.12 15.24 -19.36
CA VAL A 359 -0.13 15.15 -20.80
C VAL A 359 -0.17 13.68 -21.24
N GLY A 360 0.67 12.84 -20.65
CA GLY A 360 0.77 11.45 -21.02
C GLY A 360 1.76 10.65 -20.19
N PHE A 361 2.00 9.41 -20.62
CA PHE A 361 2.98 8.52 -19.99
C PHE A 361 3.69 7.64 -21.03
N CYS A 362 4.86 7.11 -20.64
CA CYS A 362 5.62 6.13 -21.41
C CYS A 362 5.92 4.92 -20.53
N ILE A 363 5.62 3.71 -21.03
CA ILE A 363 5.96 2.42 -20.40
C ILE A 363 6.51 1.50 -21.49
N GLU A 364 7.81 1.58 -21.74
CA GLU A 364 8.51 0.80 -22.78
C GLU A 364 9.93 0.48 -22.29
N ASN A 365 10.49 -0.67 -22.68
CA ASN A 365 11.87 -1.05 -22.34
C ASN A 365 12.22 -0.97 -20.84
N GLU A 366 11.29 -1.39 -19.97
CA GLU A 366 11.38 -1.30 -18.49
C GLU A 366 11.35 0.13 -17.90
N GLU A 367 11.43 1.15 -18.76
CA GLU A 367 11.34 2.56 -18.43
C GLU A 367 9.90 2.99 -18.14
N LYS A 368 9.76 3.85 -17.13
CA LYS A 368 8.47 4.45 -16.75
C LYS A 368 8.65 5.96 -16.64
N MET A 369 7.89 6.70 -17.44
CA MET A 369 7.98 8.16 -17.50
C MET A 369 6.60 8.80 -17.46
N LEU A 370 6.50 9.90 -16.72
CA LEU A 370 5.33 10.78 -16.70
C LEU A 370 5.65 12.07 -17.46
N ILE A 371 4.74 12.47 -18.34
CA ILE A 371 4.89 13.66 -19.17
C ILE A 371 3.89 14.70 -18.68
N TYR A 372 4.38 15.83 -18.19
CA TYR A 372 3.57 16.95 -17.71
C TYR A 372 3.63 18.14 -18.65
N GLU A 373 2.68 19.05 -18.49
CA GLU A 373 2.84 20.41 -19.01
C GLU A 373 4.11 21.05 -18.45
N TYR A 374 4.83 21.81 -19.28
CA TYR A 374 6.03 22.50 -18.86
C TYR A 374 5.69 23.73 -18.00
N MET A 375 6.35 23.84 -16.83
CA MET A 375 6.17 24.93 -15.87
C MET A 375 7.38 25.88 -15.89
N PRO A 376 7.33 26.98 -16.66
CA PRO A 376 8.50 27.81 -16.96
C PRO A 376 9.03 28.60 -15.77
N ASN A 377 8.16 28.93 -14.81
CA ASN A 377 8.54 29.67 -13.62
C ASN A 377 8.92 28.73 -12.46
N LYS A 378 9.18 27.44 -12.69
CA LYS A 378 9.68 26.50 -11.67
C LYS A 378 8.75 26.43 -10.44
N SER A 379 9.27 25.97 -9.32
CA SER A 379 8.57 25.79 -8.04
C SER A 379 8.60 27.05 -7.17
N LEU A 380 7.68 27.15 -6.21
CA LEU A 380 7.56 28.31 -5.32
C LEU A 380 8.79 28.50 -4.42
N ASP A 381 9.38 27.40 -3.94
CA ASP A 381 10.60 27.39 -3.12
C ASP A 381 11.81 28.06 -3.82
N TYR A 382 11.87 27.99 -5.16
CA TYR A 382 12.87 28.66 -5.98
C TYR A 382 12.88 30.19 -5.76
N TYR A 383 11.73 30.77 -5.43
CA TYR A 383 11.58 32.20 -5.14
C TYR A 383 11.67 32.49 -3.66
N ILE A 384 10.82 31.89 -2.83
CA ILE A 384 10.61 32.33 -1.44
C ILE A 384 11.86 32.17 -0.55
N TYR A 385 12.76 31.24 -0.89
CA TYR A 385 14.00 31.02 -0.13
C TYR A 385 15.22 31.77 -0.66
N ASN A 386 15.12 32.39 -1.84
CA ASN A 386 16.22 33.15 -2.42
C ASN A 386 16.01 34.65 -2.21
N GLN A 387 17.01 35.32 -1.63
CA GLN A 387 16.87 36.70 -1.19
C GLN A 387 16.53 37.70 -2.31
N VAL A 388 17.01 37.43 -3.53
CA VAL A 388 16.78 38.29 -4.69
C VAL A 388 15.48 37.91 -5.39
N ARG A 389 15.25 36.61 -5.61
CA ARG A 389 14.07 36.15 -6.36
C ARG A 389 12.76 36.38 -5.60
N ARG A 390 12.76 36.33 -4.26
CA ARG A 390 11.55 36.62 -3.47
C ARG A 390 10.99 38.02 -3.72
N LEU A 391 11.81 38.98 -4.15
CA LEU A 391 11.37 40.34 -4.50
C LEU A 391 10.41 40.35 -5.71
N VAL A 392 10.43 39.30 -6.53
CA VAL A 392 9.48 39.13 -7.64
C VAL A 392 8.06 38.85 -7.13
N LEU A 393 7.94 38.29 -5.91
CA LEU A 393 6.70 37.92 -5.25
C LEU A 393 6.29 39.00 -4.23
N ASN A 394 5.76 40.11 -4.74
CA ASN A 394 5.08 41.10 -3.92
C ASN A 394 3.84 40.52 -3.22
N TRP A 395 3.25 41.26 -2.29
CA TRP A 395 2.11 40.78 -1.52
C TRP A 395 0.94 40.31 -2.40
N GLU A 396 0.58 41.08 -3.42
CA GLU A 396 -0.49 40.74 -4.35
C GLU A 396 -0.27 39.37 -5.02
N LYS A 397 0.93 39.11 -5.54
CA LYS A 397 1.25 37.80 -6.12
C LYS A 397 1.23 36.68 -5.09
N ARG A 398 1.70 36.93 -3.86
CA ARG A 398 1.62 35.92 -2.79
C ARG A 398 0.18 35.60 -2.45
N VAL A 399 -0.71 36.59 -2.40
CA VAL A 399 -2.16 36.37 -2.22
C VAL A 399 -2.74 35.54 -3.36
N GLN A 400 -2.44 35.88 -4.62
CA GLN A 400 -2.89 35.08 -5.78
C GLN A 400 -2.39 33.62 -5.71
N ILE A 401 -1.16 33.42 -5.24
CA ILE A 401 -0.60 32.09 -5.02
C ILE A 401 -1.34 31.36 -3.89
N ILE A 402 -1.57 32.00 -2.76
CA ILE A 402 -2.31 31.43 -1.63
C ILE A 402 -3.73 31.05 -2.04
N GLU A 403 -4.44 31.95 -2.72
CA GLU A 403 -5.80 31.71 -3.21
C GLU A 403 -5.84 30.55 -4.21
N GLY A 404 -4.90 30.49 -5.15
CA GLY A 404 -4.83 29.38 -6.10
C GLY A 404 -4.53 28.03 -5.44
N ILE A 405 -3.67 27.99 -4.41
CA ILE A 405 -3.43 26.78 -3.61
C ILE A 405 -4.72 26.37 -2.87
N ILE A 406 -5.42 27.31 -2.26
CA ILE A 406 -6.71 27.07 -1.58
C ILE A 406 -7.73 26.49 -2.57
N GLN A 407 -7.86 27.06 -3.78
CA GLN A 407 -8.77 26.54 -4.80
C GLN A 407 -8.37 25.13 -5.26
N GLY A 408 -7.08 24.87 -5.44
CA GLY A 408 -6.57 23.54 -5.76
C GLY A 408 -6.93 22.50 -4.70
N LEU A 409 -6.67 22.80 -3.43
CA LEU A 409 -6.99 21.91 -2.30
C LEU A 409 -8.50 21.73 -2.11
N LEU A 410 -9.28 22.81 -2.24
CA LEU A 410 -10.75 22.73 -2.21
C LEU A 410 -11.29 21.81 -3.30
N TYR A 411 -10.75 21.91 -4.51
CA TYR A 411 -11.12 21.02 -5.59
C TYR A 411 -10.83 19.56 -5.25
N LEU A 412 -9.65 19.25 -4.68
CA LEU A 412 -9.29 17.89 -4.29
C LEU A 412 -10.20 17.33 -3.18
N GLN A 413 -10.58 18.17 -2.21
CA GLN A 413 -11.25 17.70 -1.00
C GLN A 413 -12.78 17.72 -1.10
N GLU A 414 -13.37 18.71 -1.80
CA GLU A 414 -14.81 19.00 -1.74
C GLU A 414 -15.51 18.95 -3.11
N TYR A 415 -14.82 19.33 -4.19
CA TYR A 415 -15.45 19.47 -5.52
C TYR A 415 -15.08 18.38 -6.53
N SER A 416 -14.17 17.48 -6.15
CA SER A 416 -13.87 16.27 -6.91
C SER A 416 -14.91 15.19 -6.61
N ARG A 417 -15.14 14.28 -7.56
CA ARG A 417 -16.03 13.12 -7.37
C ARG A 417 -15.57 12.19 -6.24
N LEU A 418 -14.27 12.19 -5.96
CA LEU A 418 -13.67 11.48 -4.84
C LEU A 418 -12.93 12.50 -3.98
N THR A 419 -13.04 12.36 -2.67
CA THR A 419 -12.22 13.13 -1.73
C THR A 419 -10.77 12.68 -1.84
N ILE A 420 -9.88 13.62 -2.11
CA ILE A 420 -8.47 13.34 -2.41
C ILE A 420 -7.59 14.03 -1.38
N ILE A 421 -6.69 13.25 -0.77
CA ILE A 421 -5.72 13.73 0.21
C ILE A 421 -4.33 13.62 -0.43
N HIS A 422 -3.66 14.76 -0.59
CA HIS A 422 -2.39 14.85 -1.29
C HIS A 422 -1.23 14.30 -0.46
N ARG A 423 -1.20 14.58 0.85
CA ARG A 423 -0.20 14.12 1.84
C ARG A 423 1.24 14.62 1.65
N ASP A 424 1.50 15.49 0.67
CA ASP A 424 2.84 16.06 0.43
C ASP A 424 2.77 17.51 -0.09
N ILE A 425 1.88 18.30 0.49
CA ILE A 425 1.78 19.74 0.22
C ILE A 425 3.00 20.45 0.81
N LYS A 426 3.80 21.06 -0.06
CA LYS A 426 5.03 21.78 0.29
C LYS A 426 5.43 22.77 -0.80
N ALA A 427 6.32 23.70 -0.49
CA ALA A 427 6.71 24.77 -1.41
C ALA A 427 7.34 24.28 -2.73
N SER A 428 8.07 23.16 -2.71
CA SER A 428 8.66 22.57 -3.92
C SER A 428 7.64 21.85 -4.81
N ASN A 429 6.46 21.51 -4.28
CA ASN A 429 5.36 20.88 -5.03
C ASN A 429 4.31 21.90 -5.52
N ILE A 430 4.58 23.21 -5.35
CA ILE A 430 3.78 24.27 -5.96
C ILE A 430 4.55 24.84 -7.15
N LEU A 431 4.18 24.45 -8.36
CA LEU A 431 4.79 24.95 -9.60
C LEU A 431 4.08 26.23 -10.08
N LEU A 432 4.80 27.09 -10.80
CA LEU A 432 4.30 28.37 -11.29
C LEU A 432 4.25 28.38 -12.82
N ASP A 433 3.07 28.69 -13.37
CA ASP A 433 2.86 28.79 -14.81
C ASP A 433 3.46 30.09 -15.38
N LEU A 434 3.30 30.32 -16.70
CA LEU A 434 3.78 31.52 -17.39
C LEU A 434 3.28 32.83 -16.76
N GLN A 435 2.11 32.82 -16.12
CA GLN A 435 1.48 33.98 -15.48
C GLN A 435 1.75 34.05 -13.98
N MET A 436 2.67 33.24 -13.44
CA MET A 436 2.96 33.12 -12.00
C MET A 436 1.79 32.57 -11.18
N LYS A 437 0.84 31.87 -11.80
CA LYS A 437 -0.25 31.22 -11.07
C LYS A 437 0.21 29.85 -10.54
N PRO A 438 -0.24 29.46 -9.34
CA PRO A 438 0.18 28.22 -8.71
C PRO A 438 -0.54 27.01 -9.31
N LYS A 439 0.21 25.91 -9.44
CA LYS A 439 -0.30 24.58 -9.72
C LYS A 439 0.31 23.56 -8.77
N ILE A 440 -0.53 22.79 -8.10
CA ILE A 440 -0.12 21.70 -7.21
C ILE A 440 0.35 20.52 -8.07
N SER A 441 1.52 19.97 -7.73
CA SER A 441 2.16 18.85 -8.43
C SER A 441 2.49 17.70 -7.47
N ASP A 442 2.96 16.58 -8.03
CA ASP A 442 3.51 15.43 -7.30
C ASP A 442 2.45 14.60 -6.54
N PHE A 443 1.52 14.03 -7.31
CA PHE A 443 0.41 13.23 -6.78
C PHE A 443 0.78 11.79 -6.42
N GLY A 444 2.07 11.42 -6.47
CA GLY A 444 2.53 10.04 -6.22
C GLY A 444 2.08 9.50 -4.86
N MET A 445 2.08 10.35 -3.84
CA MET A 445 1.68 9.98 -2.48
C MET A 445 0.16 10.12 -2.21
N THR A 446 -0.63 10.50 -3.19
CA THR A 446 -2.05 10.85 -2.98
C THR A 446 -2.91 9.62 -2.65
N ARG A 447 -3.95 9.80 -1.82
CA ARG A 447 -4.96 8.77 -1.52
C ARG A 447 -6.36 9.27 -1.85
N MET A 448 -7.21 8.35 -2.30
CA MET A 448 -8.63 8.59 -2.58
C MET A 448 -9.47 7.97 -1.47
N PHE A 449 -10.40 8.74 -0.92
CA PHE A 449 -11.43 8.25 0.00
C PHE A 449 -12.70 7.89 -0.78
N LYS A 450 -13.43 6.88 -0.30
CA LYS A 450 -14.80 6.59 -0.75
C LYS A 450 -15.78 7.56 -0.06
N GLU A 451 -16.98 7.73 -0.61
CA GLU A 451 -17.95 8.78 -0.23
C GLU A 451 -18.26 8.87 1.29
N ASP A 452 -18.06 7.79 2.07
CA ASP A 452 -18.33 7.76 3.52
C ASP A 452 -17.08 7.80 4.42
N GLU A 453 -15.87 7.84 3.85
CA GLU A 453 -14.60 7.85 4.59
C GLU A 453 -14.17 9.28 4.91
N VAL A 454 -14.05 9.63 6.19
CA VAL A 454 -13.58 10.95 6.66
C VAL A 454 -12.13 10.93 7.16
N GLU A 455 -11.61 9.75 7.49
CA GLU A 455 -10.27 9.52 8.03
C GLU A 455 -9.83 8.08 7.69
N ALA A 456 -8.53 7.88 7.49
CA ALA A 456 -7.95 6.56 7.27
C ALA A 456 -6.59 6.42 7.96
N ASN A 457 -6.19 5.18 8.20
CA ASN A 457 -4.92 4.87 8.87
C ASN A 457 -3.95 4.22 7.88
N THR A 458 -2.65 4.47 8.05
CA THR A 458 -1.60 3.81 7.29
C THR A 458 -0.38 3.54 8.16
N SER A 459 0.22 2.36 7.99
CA SER A 459 1.49 1.98 8.62
C SER A 459 2.70 2.59 7.90
N ARG A 460 2.53 3.10 6.67
CA ARG A 460 3.58 3.78 5.90
C ARG A 460 3.42 5.30 6.00
N ILE A 461 4.23 5.91 6.86
CA ILE A 461 4.33 7.37 6.94
C ILE A 461 5.15 7.84 5.73
N VAL A 462 4.49 8.59 4.84
CA VAL A 462 5.10 9.24 3.69
C VAL A 462 4.83 10.73 3.76
N GLY A 463 5.64 11.52 3.07
CA GLY A 463 5.55 12.98 3.06
C GLY A 463 6.84 13.63 3.54
N THR A 464 6.87 14.95 3.45
CA THR A 464 8.08 15.71 3.75
C THR A 464 8.16 16.10 5.23
N LYS A 465 9.27 15.74 5.89
CA LYS A 465 9.53 16.11 7.30
C LYS A 465 9.33 17.62 7.51
N GLY A 466 8.58 17.97 8.56
CA GLY A 466 8.22 19.36 8.88
C GLY A 466 6.92 19.85 8.23
N TYR A 467 6.30 19.06 7.35
CA TYR A 467 4.91 19.26 6.89
C TYR A 467 3.95 18.17 7.40
N ILE A 468 4.50 17.03 7.82
CA ILE A 468 3.71 15.91 8.37
C ILE A 468 3.08 16.31 9.71
N PRO A 469 1.75 16.23 9.87
CA PRO A 469 1.06 16.55 11.12
C PRO A 469 1.28 15.46 12.20
N PRO A 470 1.10 15.77 13.49
CA PRO A 470 1.41 14.87 14.60
C PRO A 470 0.61 13.57 14.60
N GLU A 471 -0.70 13.64 14.36
CA GLU A 471 -1.57 12.46 14.30
C GLU A 471 -1.17 11.52 13.15
N TYR A 472 -0.66 12.08 12.05
CA TYR A 472 -0.17 11.25 10.95
C TYR A 472 1.16 10.62 11.32
N ALA A 473 2.10 11.40 11.86
CA ALA A 473 3.43 10.91 12.22
C ALA A 473 3.41 9.85 13.34
N ILE A 474 2.51 9.99 14.33
CA ILE A 474 2.47 9.15 15.52
C ILE A 474 1.54 7.96 15.33
N GLU A 475 0.35 8.20 14.78
CA GLU A 475 -0.74 7.22 14.77
C GLU A 475 -1.05 6.70 13.36
N GLY A 476 -0.37 7.24 12.33
CA GLY A 476 -0.61 6.87 10.94
C GLY A 476 -1.94 7.39 10.38
N ARG A 477 -2.64 8.26 11.11
CA ARG A 477 -3.97 8.76 10.74
C ARG A 477 -3.84 9.94 9.79
N TYR A 478 -4.51 9.86 8.64
CA TYR A 478 -4.56 10.95 7.67
C TYR A 478 -5.99 11.24 7.25
N SER A 479 -6.26 12.52 7.02
CA SER A 479 -7.56 13.04 6.59
C SER A 479 -7.36 14.32 5.78
N THR A 480 -8.44 14.96 5.34
CA THR A 480 -8.36 16.30 4.72
C THR A 480 -7.67 17.32 5.63
N LYS A 481 -7.74 17.13 6.96
CA LYS A 481 -7.07 17.97 7.97
C LYS A 481 -5.54 17.80 7.97
N SER A 482 -5.02 16.72 7.39
CA SER A 482 -3.58 16.54 7.24
C SER A 482 -2.99 17.46 6.16
N ASP A 483 -3.71 17.64 5.05
CA ASP A 483 -3.35 18.62 4.03
C ASP A 483 -3.54 20.06 4.54
N VAL A 484 -4.55 20.32 5.39
CA VAL A 484 -4.73 21.62 6.05
C VAL A 484 -3.51 21.97 6.90
N PHE A 485 -2.99 21.04 7.70
CA PHE A 485 -1.79 21.28 8.49
C PHE A 485 -0.58 21.61 7.60
N SER A 486 -0.38 20.81 6.54
CA SER A 486 0.69 21.02 5.57
C SER A 486 0.57 22.39 4.87
N PHE A 487 -0.66 22.80 4.53
CA PHE A 487 -0.97 24.13 4.02
C PHE A 487 -0.65 25.24 5.04
N GLY A 488 -0.92 25.05 6.33
CA GLY A 488 -0.55 25.98 7.39
C GLY A 488 0.96 26.23 7.44
N VAL A 489 1.77 25.17 7.34
CA VAL A 489 3.24 25.27 7.26
C VAL A 489 3.63 26.05 6.02
N LEU A 490 3.08 25.69 4.86
CA LEU A 490 3.34 26.36 3.58
C LEU A 490 2.98 27.86 3.64
N LEU A 491 1.85 28.20 4.25
CA LEU A 491 1.40 29.58 4.39
C LEU A 491 2.38 30.41 5.24
N LEU A 492 2.89 29.86 6.35
CA LEU A 492 3.95 30.52 7.13
C LEU A 492 5.21 30.78 6.29
N GLN A 493 5.60 29.84 5.43
CA GLN A 493 6.75 30.01 4.55
C GLN A 493 6.50 31.07 3.47
N ILE A 494 5.29 31.12 2.91
CA ILE A 494 4.91 32.12 1.92
C ILE A 494 4.98 33.53 2.52
N ILE A 495 4.48 33.75 3.73
CA ILE A 495 4.44 35.10 4.32
C ILE A 495 5.78 35.55 4.92
N SER A 496 6.67 34.62 5.29
CA SER A 496 7.94 34.94 5.97
C SER A 496 9.19 34.77 5.10
N GLY A 497 9.12 33.96 4.04
CA GLY A 497 10.29 33.51 3.29
C GLY A 497 11.25 32.62 4.09
N LYS A 498 10.81 32.08 5.23
CA LYS A 498 11.61 31.24 6.14
C LYS A 498 11.47 29.76 5.79
N LYS A 499 12.55 28.98 5.98
CA LYS A 499 12.56 27.52 5.80
C LYS A 499 12.08 26.82 7.07
N ASN A 500 11.35 25.71 6.94
CA ASN A 500 10.94 24.91 8.10
C ASN A 500 12.06 24.01 8.65
N THR A 501 13.16 23.86 7.92
CA THR A 501 14.35 23.08 8.34
C THR A 501 15.33 23.86 9.20
N CYS A 502 15.08 25.15 9.43
CA CYS A 502 15.95 26.02 10.23
C CYS A 502 15.31 26.32 11.58
N LEU A 503 16.14 26.65 12.56
CA LEU A 503 15.72 27.16 13.86
C LEU A 503 15.77 28.70 13.85
N TYR A 504 14.96 29.30 14.71
CA TYR A 504 14.77 30.75 14.81
C TYR A 504 14.63 31.19 16.27
N GLY A 505 14.54 32.50 16.46
CA GLY A 505 14.41 33.14 17.77
C GLY A 505 15.76 33.63 18.31
N PRO A 506 15.77 34.29 19.47
CA PRO A 506 16.99 34.89 20.05
C PRO A 506 18.11 33.88 20.31
N ASP A 507 17.73 32.63 20.61
CA ASP A 507 18.65 31.53 20.96
C ASP A 507 18.75 30.46 19.84
N ASP A 508 18.18 30.71 18.65
CA ASP A 508 18.12 29.77 17.53
C ASP A 508 17.65 28.36 17.91
N ASN A 509 16.63 28.27 18.77
CA ASN A 509 16.13 27.01 19.34
C ASN A 509 14.67 26.69 19.01
N LEU A 510 13.95 27.59 18.34
CA LEU A 510 12.54 27.40 18.00
C LEU A 510 12.40 26.93 16.56
N ASN A 511 11.60 25.89 16.33
CA ASN A 511 11.21 25.54 14.96
C ASN A 511 10.29 26.62 14.37
N LEU A 512 10.05 26.58 13.05
CA LEU A 512 9.26 27.60 12.35
C LEU A 512 7.87 27.83 12.96
N LEU A 513 7.19 26.77 13.40
CA LEU A 513 5.83 26.83 13.93
C LEU A 513 5.84 27.46 15.34
N GLU A 514 6.78 27.04 16.19
CA GLU A 514 6.99 27.62 17.51
C GLU A 514 7.33 29.11 17.41
N TYR A 515 8.29 29.46 16.55
CA TYR A 515 8.71 30.83 16.35
C TYR A 515 7.58 31.72 15.84
N ALA A 516 6.78 31.23 14.89
CA ALA A 516 5.59 31.96 14.42
C ALA A 516 4.59 32.19 15.57
N PHE A 517 4.31 31.17 16.38
CA PHE A 517 3.37 31.30 17.49
C PHE A 517 3.84 32.30 18.55
N GLU A 518 5.11 32.23 18.98
CA GLU A 518 5.66 33.18 19.96
C GLU A 518 5.63 34.62 19.41
N MET A 519 5.97 34.82 18.13
CA MET A 519 5.92 36.14 17.51
C MET A 519 4.50 36.70 17.41
N TRP A 520 3.52 35.84 17.12
CA TRP A 520 2.11 36.25 17.13
C TRP A 520 1.62 36.56 18.54
N LYS A 521 1.92 35.71 19.53
CA LYS A 521 1.54 35.85 20.94
C LYS A 521 2.08 37.14 21.55
N ASP A 522 3.33 37.49 21.25
CA ASP A 522 4.01 38.69 21.75
C ASP A 522 3.57 39.98 21.04
N GLY A 523 2.63 39.92 20.09
CA GLY A 523 2.21 41.09 19.30
C GLY A 523 3.26 41.57 18.29
N LYS A 524 4.27 40.75 18.02
CA LYS A 524 5.43 41.02 17.16
C LYS A 524 5.33 40.32 15.79
N GLY A 525 4.12 39.91 15.38
CA GLY A 525 3.91 39.13 14.15
C GLY A 525 4.41 39.82 12.87
N MET A 526 4.52 41.15 12.84
CA MET A 526 5.12 41.85 11.70
C MET A 526 6.62 41.61 11.55
N GLU A 527 7.36 41.37 12.64
CA GLU A 527 8.79 41.04 12.59
C GLU A 527 9.05 39.64 12.00
N PHE A 528 8.04 38.76 12.05
CA PHE A 528 8.09 37.44 11.44
C PHE A 528 7.99 37.51 9.91
N MET A 529 7.33 38.54 9.37
CA MET A 529 7.04 38.67 7.94
C MET A 529 8.31 38.88 7.12
N ASP A 530 8.22 38.52 5.84
CA ASP A 530 9.24 38.86 4.87
C ASP A 530 9.32 40.38 4.72
N GLN A 531 10.52 40.96 4.87
CA GLN A 531 10.75 42.41 4.77
C GLN A 531 10.34 42.98 3.40
N SER A 532 10.31 42.15 2.36
CA SER A 532 9.82 42.56 1.03
C SER A 532 8.30 42.72 0.94
N LEU A 533 7.57 42.33 1.99
CA LEU A 533 6.13 42.52 2.15
C LEU A 533 5.79 43.74 3.02
N ASP A 534 6.76 44.60 3.32
CA ASP A 534 6.56 45.82 4.11
C ASP A 534 5.69 46.83 3.33
N ASP A 535 4.38 46.54 3.33
CA ASP A 535 3.33 47.40 2.86
C ASP A 535 2.48 47.79 4.06
N THR A 536 2.71 49.01 4.55
CA THR A 536 1.98 49.63 5.67
C THR A 536 0.45 49.60 5.48
N THR A 537 -0.05 49.45 4.24
CA THR A 537 -1.49 49.36 3.93
C THR A 537 -2.11 47.98 4.15
N HIS A 538 -1.29 46.93 4.34
CA HIS A 538 -1.75 45.54 4.43
C HIS A 538 -1.33 44.81 5.71
N SER A 539 -0.73 45.51 6.68
CA SER A 539 -0.28 44.96 7.97
C SER A 539 -1.36 44.13 8.70
N CYS A 540 -2.59 44.62 8.78
CA CYS A 540 -3.70 43.89 9.38
C CYS A 540 -4.05 42.60 8.63
N LYS A 541 -3.98 42.60 7.28
CA LYS A 541 -4.21 41.41 6.45
C LYS A 541 -3.12 40.38 6.65
N LEU A 542 -1.86 40.80 6.69
CA LEU A 542 -0.70 39.94 6.94
C LEU A 542 -0.81 39.23 8.30
N LEU A 543 -1.12 39.97 9.36
CA LEU A 543 -1.31 39.42 10.69
C LEU A 543 -2.47 38.41 10.74
N LYS A 544 -3.58 38.69 10.03
CA LYS A 544 -4.70 37.75 9.92
C LYS A 544 -4.33 36.51 9.10
N CYS A 545 -3.53 36.63 8.03
CA CYS A 545 -2.99 35.48 7.30
C CYS A 545 -2.13 34.60 8.19
N MET A 546 -1.28 35.20 9.03
CA MET A 546 -0.50 34.46 10.03
C MET A 546 -1.40 33.76 11.04
N GLN A 547 -2.46 34.41 11.52
CA GLN A 547 -3.43 33.78 12.43
C GLN A 547 -4.15 32.59 11.77
N ILE A 548 -4.56 32.71 10.50
CA ILE A 548 -5.15 31.59 9.73
C ILE A 548 -4.15 30.43 9.63
N ALA A 549 -2.87 30.72 9.35
CA ALA A 549 -1.82 29.71 9.31
C ALA A 549 -1.71 28.98 10.66
N LEU A 550 -1.71 29.71 11.76
CA LEU A 550 -1.65 29.12 13.11
C LEU A 550 -2.89 28.28 13.45
N LEU A 551 -4.09 28.69 13.00
CA LEU A 551 -5.31 27.87 13.13
C LEU A 551 -5.23 26.56 12.32
N CYS A 552 -4.51 26.55 11.20
CA CYS A 552 -4.27 25.31 10.44
C CYS A 552 -3.29 24.37 11.16
N LEU A 553 -2.45 24.88 12.08
CA LEU A 553 -1.34 24.18 12.74
C LEU A 553 -1.68 23.62 14.12
N GLN A 554 -2.97 23.56 14.47
CA GLN A 554 -3.42 23.06 15.76
C GLN A 554 -3.11 21.56 15.92
N LYS A 555 -2.78 21.15 17.15
CA LYS A 555 -2.42 19.76 17.47
C LYS A 555 -3.57 18.80 17.15
N ASP A 556 -4.77 19.11 17.63
CA ASP A 556 -5.97 18.34 17.34
C ASP A 556 -6.48 18.65 15.91
N PRO A 557 -6.65 17.66 15.03
CA PRO A 557 -7.26 17.85 13.70
C PRO A 557 -8.64 18.49 13.73
N LEU A 558 -9.41 18.32 14.81
CA LEU A 558 -10.75 18.90 14.97
C LEU A 558 -10.71 20.41 15.21
N ASP A 559 -9.63 20.92 15.82
CA ASP A 559 -9.41 22.35 16.01
C ASP A 559 -9.00 23.08 14.72
N ARG A 560 -8.61 22.34 13.67
CA ARG A 560 -8.20 22.92 12.38
C ARG A 560 -9.42 23.25 11.52
N PRO A 561 -9.47 24.42 10.86
CA PRO A 561 -10.54 24.73 9.93
C PRO A 561 -10.48 23.81 8.70
N THR A 562 -11.62 23.61 8.04
CA THR A 562 -11.72 22.99 6.71
C THR A 562 -11.17 23.93 5.63
N MET A 563 -10.80 23.40 4.46
CA MET A 563 -10.37 24.25 3.34
C MET A 563 -11.48 25.21 2.86
N LEU A 564 -12.75 24.85 3.05
CA LEU A 564 -13.90 25.71 2.77
C LEU A 564 -13.98 26.90 3.72
N GLU A 565 -13.82 26.64 5.03
CA GLU A 565 -13.74 27.70 6.04
C GLU A 565 -12.53 28.60 5.77
N ILE A 566 -11.35 28.03 5.48
CA ILE A 566 -10.15 28.81 5.11
C ILE A 566 -10.44 29.71 3.91
N SER A 567 -11.07 29.20 2.85
CA SER A 567 -11.43 30.04 1.69
C SER A 567 -12.38 31.18 2.08
N SER A 568 -13.35 30.93 2.96
CA SER A 568 -14.26 31.96 3.47
C SER A 568 -13.51 33.02 4.32
N MET A 569 -12.56 32.57 5.14
CA MET A 569 -11.71 33.44 5.97
C MET A 569 -10.87 34.38 5.12
N PHE A 570 -10.25 33.88 4.04
CA PHE A 570 -9.49 34.71 3.11
C PHE A 570 -10.36 35.70 2.32
N LYS A 571 -11.55 35.29 1.86
CA LYS A 571 -12.50 36.18 1.17
C LYS A 571 -12.98 37.34 2.05
N ASN A 572 -13.12 37.09 3.36
CA ASN A 572 -13.64 38.06 4.33
C ASN A 572 -12.55 38.61 5.26
N ILE A 573 -11.27 38.51 4.88
CA ILE A 573 -10.14 38.72 5.80
C ILE A 573 -10.16 40.10 6.47
N GLU A 574 -10.68 41.12 5.80
CA GLU A 574 -10.77 42.49 6.33
C GLU A 574 -11.68 42.58 7.58
N ASN A 575 -12.83 41.92 7.55
CA ASN A 575 -13.87 42.00 8.60
C ASN A 575 -13.89 40.79 9.54
N LEU A 576 -12.97 39.85 9.34
CA LEU A 576 -12.95 38.59 10.07
C LEU A 576 -12.58 38.79 11.55
N VAL A 577 -13.41 38.25 12.44
CA VAL A 577 -13.11 38.01 13.86
C VAL A 577 -12.79 36.52 14.00
N MET A 578 -11.60 36.21 14.53
CA MET A 578 -11.10 34.83 14.62
C MET A 578 -10.81 34.45 16.07
N ASN A 579 -10.97 33.16 16.36
CA ASN A 579 -10.51 32.59 17.62
C ASN A 579 -8.98 32.71 17.72
N SER A 580 -8.50 32.86 18.95
CA SER A 580 -7.07 32.81 19.25
C SER A 580 -6.54 31.39 19.00
N PRO A 581 -5.52 31.19 18.14
CA PRO A 581 -4.87 29.90 17.99
C PRO A 581 -4.30 29.41 19.32
N LYS A 582 -4.40 28.10 19.58
CA LYS A 582 -3.64 27.46 20.67
C LYS A 582 -2.21 27.22 20.18
N ARG A 583 -1.33 26.81 21.10
CA ARG A 583 0.05 26.49 20.78
C ARG A 583 0.13 25.38 19.71
N PRO A 584 0.96 25.54 18.67
CA PRO A 584 1.08 24.55 17.60
C PRO A 584 1.56 23.18 18.09
N ALA A 585 1.32 22.15 17.27
CA ALA A 585 1.86 20.81 17.48
C ALA A 585 3.39 20.81 17.62
N PHE A 586 3.93 19.82 18.36
CA PHE A 586 5.37 19.57 18.56
C PHE A 586 6.14 20.57 19.44
N SER A 587 5.46 21.43 20.20
CA SER A 587 6.12 22.26 21.23
C SER A 587 6.74 21.39 22.34
N THR A 588 8.02 21.61 22.64
CA THR A 588 8.70 20.99 23.79
C THR A 588 8.36 21.63 25.14
N ARG A 589 7.72 22.80 25.13
CA ARG A 589 7.29 23.53 26.33
C ARG A 589 5.82 23.21 26.60
N GLN A 590 5.52 22.63 27.76
CA GLN A 590 4.15 22.38 28.22
C GLN A 590 3.41 23.71 28.38
N ASP A 591 2.10 23.69 28.14
CA ASP A 591 1.21 24.82 28.41
C ASP A 591 1.06 24.97 29.93
N GLU A 592 1.62 26.03 30.52
CA GLU A 592 1.38 26.38 31.93
C GLU A 592 0.03 27.08 32.16
N ASP A 593 -0.77 27.28 31.12
CA ASP A 593 -2.01 28.07 31.19
C ASP A 593 -3.28 27.22 31.07
N GLN A 594 -3.51 26.29 32.00
CA GLN A 594 -4.86 25.88 32.43
C GLN A 594 -4.87 25.51 33.93
N VAL A 595 -4.61 26.49 34.80
CA VAL A 595 -5.08 26.42 36.19
C VAL A 595 -6.48 27.04 36.23
N GLY A 596 -7.50 26.19 36.32
CA GLY A 596 -8.88 26.60 36.40
C GLY A 596 -9.78 25.50 36.95
N ASN A 597 -9.68 25.28 38.27
CA ASN A 597 -10.66 24.70 39.18
C ASN A 597 -11.48 23.48 38.69
N ASN A 598 -11.17 22.30 39.25
CA ASN A 598 -12.19 21.50 39.92
C ASN A 598 -11.56 20.51 40.93
N ILE A 599 -12.08 20.56 42.15
CA ILE A 599 -11.68 19.77 43.32
C ILE A 599 -12.13 18.31 43.12
N PRO A 600 -11.32 17.31 43.51
CA PRO A 600 -11.65 15.90 43.37
C PRO A 600 -12.57 15.43 44.50
N ASN A 601 -13.71 14.83 44.16
CA ASN A 601 -14.39 13.88 45.04
C ASN A 601 -14.27 12.51 44.41
N GLY A 602 -13.58 11.61 45.11
CA GLY A 602 -13.44 10.22 44.72
C GLY A 602 -14.69 9.40 45.02
N GLU A 603 -14.79 8.28 44.33
CA GLU A 603 -15.22 7.02 44.91
C GLU A 603 -14.60 5.90 44.06
N LEU A 604 -13.85 5.02 44.74
CA LEU A 604 -13.44 3.73 44.23
C LEU A 604 -14.69 2.85 44.16
N ASP A 605 -14.91 2.16 43.04
CA ASP A 605 -15.38 0.78 43.17
C ASP A 605 -14.90 -0.13 42.02
N ILE A 606 -14.64 -1.36 42.43
CA ILE A 606 -14.12 -2.49 41.69
C ILE A 606 -15.33 -3.23 41.12
N ASP A 607 -15.33 -3.55 39.81
CA ASP A 607 -15.79 -4.88 39.39
C ASP A 607 -15.38 -5.23 37.95
N ASN A 608 -14.78 -6.42 37.85
CA ASN A 608 -14.56 -7.18 36.64
C ASN A 608 -15.91 -7.66 36.07
N ALA A 609 -16.24 -7.30 34.83
CA ALA A 609 -17.04 -8.17 33.96
C ALA A 609 -16.91 -7.77 32.47
N THR A 610 -16.40 -8.72 31.70
CA THR A 610 -16.47 -8.84 30.24
C THR A 610 -17.89 -8.74 29.72
N ILE A 611 -18.17 -7.85 28.75
CA ILE A 611 -19.27 -8.02 27.79
C ILE A 611 -18.76 -7.70 26.39
N THR A 612 -18.54 -8.76 25.63
CA THR A 612 -18.42 -8.79 24.18
C THR A 612 -19.81 -8.57 23.57
N GLN A 613 -19.99 -7.53 22.76
CA GLN A 613 -21.17 -7.41 21.90
C GLN A 613 -20.77 -7.67 20.45
N LEU A 614 -21.11 -8.87 19.98
CA LEU A 614 -21.14 -9.25 18.57
C LEU A 614 -22.21 -8.43 17.84
N VAL A 615 -21.84 -7.77 16.75
CA VAL A 615 -22.78 -7.35 15.72
C VAL A 615 -22.39 -8.05 14.42
N ALA A 616 -23.31 -8.88 13.93
CA ALA A 616 -23.19 -9.56 12.65
C ALA A 616 -23.42 -8.58 11.49
N ARG A 617 -22.50 -8.56 10.53
CA ARG A 617 -22.81 -8.45 9.10
C ARG A 617 -21.82 -9.27 8.29
#